data_AF-A0A7S4T9K0-F1
#
_entry.id   AF-A0A7S4T9K0-F1
#
_cell.length_a   1.000
_cell.length_b   1.000
_cell.length_c   1.000
_cell.angle_alpha   90.00
_cell.angle_beta   90.00
_cell.angle_gamma   90.00
#
_symmetry.space_group_name_H-M   'P 1'
#
loop_
_entity.id
_entity.type
_entity.pdbx_description
1 polymer ?
#
loop_
_entity_poly.entity_id
_entity_poly.type
_entity_poly.pdbx_seq_one_letter_code
_entity_poly.pdbx_strand_id
1 'polypeptide(L)'
;RYGPPDPAEDADAFKPVDGAMNRACRGATPSDNSGSYCTAYGPTDAPSLDACKALCVGTTECTGVEYSVGKCEVWTRPAGIGATVAAPGYQCYQYEPFERVDGFADRACRGSSPADDS
;
A
#
# COMPACT_ATOMS: atom_id res chain seq x y z
N ARG A 1 24.25 1.38 -6.64
CA ARG A 1 23.56 0.37 -7.47
C ARG A 1 22.17 0.22 -6.87
N TYR A 2 21.10 0.51 -7.60
CA TYR A 2 19.74 0.23 -7.13
C TYR A 2 19.57 -1.30 -7.12
N GLY A 3 19.40 -1.89 -5.94
CA GLY A 3 18.92 -3.26 -5.82
C GLY A 3 17.45 -3.34 -6.25
N PRO A 4 16.94 -4.53 -6.58
CA PRO A 4 15.50 -4.72 -6.67
C PRO A 4 14.86 -4.31 -5.34
N PRO A 5 13.65 -3.72 -5.36
CA PRO A 5 12.94 -3.41 -4.11
C PRO A 5 12.84 -4.67 -3.25
N ASP A 6 13.28 -4.57 -2.00
CA ASP A 6 13.20 -5.67 -1.03
C ASP A 6 11.71 -5.91 -0.73
N PRO A 7 11.15 -7.11 -1.01
CA PRO A 7 9.72 -7.40 -0.84
C PRO A 7 9.20 -7.15 0.58
N ALA A 8 10.09 -7.19 1.57
CA ALA A 8 9.77 -6.92 2.96
C ALA A 8 9.59 -5.42 3.28
N GLU A 9 10.32 -4.52 2.59
CA GLU A 9 10.15 -3.08 2.77
C GLU A 9 8.85 -2.59 2.11
N ASP A 10 8.50 -3.14 0.94
CA ASP A 10 7.24 -2.82 0.26
C ASP A 10 6.01 -3.35 1.01
N ALA A 11 6.13 -4.45 1.75
CA ALA A 11 5.03 -4.95 2.57
C ALA A 11 4.67 -4.01 3.74
N ASP A 12 5.65 -3.29 4.30
CA ASP A 12 5.44 -2.35 5.42
C ASP A 12 4.84 -1.01 4.96
N ALA A 13 5.00 -0.67 3.67
CA ALA A 13 4.39 0.50 3.05
C ALA A 13 2.85 0.42 2.94
N PHE A 14 2.25 -0.76 3.13
CA PHE A 14 0.80 -0.92 3.10
C PHE A 14 0.19 -0.96 4.50
N LYS A 15 -0.51 0.10 4.89
CA LYS A 15 -1.18 0.21 6.19
C LYS A 15 -2.62 -0.32 6.12
N PRO A 16 -3.06 -1.16 7.08
CA PRO A 16 -4.43 -1.64 7.11
C PRO A 16 -5.40 -0.50 7.44
N VAL A 17 -6.47 -0.35 6.66
CA VAL A 17 -7.50 0.66 6.94
C VAL A 17 -8.64 0.01 7.71
N ASP A 18 -8.97 0.53 8.90
CA ASP A 18 -10.03 0.01 9.79
C ASP A 18 -9.91 -1.51 10.06
N GLY A 19 -8.69 -1.96 10.34
CA GLY A 19 -8.36 -3.37 10.61
C GLY A 19 -8.16 -4.24 9.35
N ALA A 20 -8.26 -3.66 8.15
CA ALA A 20 -8.14 -4.27 6.82
C ALA A 20 -9.13 -5.39 6.50
N MET A 21 -9.22 -6.43 7.34
CA MET A 21 -10.04 -7.60 7.09
C MET A 21 -11.54 -7.30 7.15
N ASN A 22 -12.29 -7.85 6.20
CA ASN A 22 -13.71 -7.62 6.02
C ASN A 22 -14.06 -6.14 5.79
N ARG A 23 -13.15 -5.40 5.15
CA ARG A 23 -13.32 -3.99 4.79
C ARG A 23 -13.18 -3.80 3.29
N ALA A 24 -14.13 -3.07 2.71
CA ALA A 24 -14.02 -2.51 1.37
C ALA A 24 -13.61 -1.04 1.46
N CYS A 25 -12.74 -0.60 0.57
CA CYS A 25 -12.25 0.76 0.45
C CYS A 25 -13.34 1.68 -0.13
N ARG A 26 -13.36 2.93 0.32
CA ARG A 26 -14.30 3.96 -0.14
C ARG A 26 -13.56 5.29 -0.32
N GLY A 27 -14.17 6.17 -1.12
CA GLY A 27 -13.67 7.52 -1.38
C GLY A 27 -13.81 8.43 -0.15
N ALA A 28 -14.44 9.59 -0.30
CA ALA A 28 -14.53 10.55 0.81
C ALA A 28 -15.44 10.09 1.96
N THR A 29 -16.44 9.26 1.68
CA THR A 29 -17.42 8.79 2.67
C THR A 29 -17.73 7.30 2.47
N PRO A 30 -18.36 6.62 3.45
CA PRO A 30 -18.73 5.20 3.30
C PRO A 30 -19.66 4.90 2.10
N SER A 31 -20.40 5.90 1.62
CA SER A 31 -21.28 5.78 0.45
C SER A 31 -20.60 6.16 -0.87
N ASP A 32 -19.40 6.73 -0.84
CA ASP A 32 -18.63 7.12 -2.02
C ASP A 32 -17.88 5.90 -2.60
N ASN A 33 -18.51 5.24 -3.59
CA ASN A 33 -18.06 3.99 -4.19
C ASN A 33 -17.76 4.11 -5.69
N SER A 34 -17.41 5.32 -6.16
CA SER A 34 -17.16 5.55 -7.59
C SER A 34 -16.03 4.68 -8.12
N GLY A 35 -16.31 3.89 -9.16
CA GLY A 35 -15.30 3.07 -9.83
C GLY A 35 -14.22 3.87 -10.56
N SER A 36 -14.39 5.19 -10.72
CA SER A 36 -13.38 6.07 -11.32
C SER A 36 -12.13 6.24 -10.45
N TYR A 37 -12.17 5.80 -9.18
CA TYR A 37 -11.06 5.91 -8.23
C TYR A 37 -10.07 4.75 -8.32
N CYS A 38 -10.40 3.70 -9.05
CA CYS A 38 -9.63 2.49 -9.06
C CYS A 38 -9.69 1.74 -10.39
N THR A 39 -8.63 0.98 -10.66
CA THR A 39 -8.60 0.01 -11.76
C THR A 39 -8.78 -1.39 -11.19
N ALA A 40 -9.74 -2.15 -11.74
CA ALA A 40 -10.02 -3.51 -11.30
C ALA A 40 -9.24 -4.54 -12.13
N TYR A 41 -8.68 -5.53 -11.43
CA TYR A 41 -7.92 -6.65 -11.96
C TYR A 41 -8.55 -7.97 -11.52
N GLY A 42 -8.52 -8.96 -12.42
CA GLY A 42 -9.06 -10.29 -12.16
C GLY A 42 -8.06 -11.20 -11.44
N PRO A 43 -8.48 -12.43 -11.08
CA PRO A 43 -7.62 -13.39 -10.39
C PRO A 43 -6.44 -13.89 -11.25
N THR A 44 -6.51 -13.74 -12.58
CA THR A 44 -5.38 -14.07 -13.48
C THR A 44 -4.25 -13.04 -13.36
N ASP A 45 -4.60 -11.77 -13.16
CA ASP A 45 -3.62 -10.68 -13.05
C ASP A 45 -3.14 -10.52 -11.59
N ALA A 46 -4.04 -10.73 -10.63
CA ALA A 46 -3.80 -10.57 -9.20
C ALA A 46 -4.32 -11.79 -8.42
N PRO A 47 -3.60 -12.94 -8.44
CA PRO A 47 -4.04 -14.17 -7.77
C PRO A 47 -3.93 -14.13 -6.23
N SER A 48 -3.32 -13.10 -5.67
CA SER A 48 -3.08 -12.94 -4.23
C SER A 48 -3.10 -11.47 -3.80
N LEU A 49 -3.27 -11.22 -2.50
CA LEU A 49 -3.15 -9.88 -1.93
C LEU A 49 -1.77 -9.27 -2.24
N ASP A 50 -0.72 -10.09 -2.16
CA ASP A 50 0.65 -9.68 -2.45
C ASP A 50 0.82 -9.26 -3.92
N ALA A 51 0.27 -10.02 -4.85
CA ALA A 51 0.24 -9.65 -6.27
C ALA A 51 -0.54 -8.35 -6.51
N CYS A 52 -1.66 -8.14 -5.80
CA CYS A 52 -2.43 -6.90 -5.86
C CYS A 52 -1.62 -5.69 -5.34
N LYS A 53 -0.90 -5.86 -4.24
CA LYS A 53 0.03 -4.85 -3.70
C LYS A 53 1.15 -4.54 -4.69
N ALA A 54 1.76 -5.56 -5.29
CA ALA A 54 2.81 -5.39 -6.30
C ALA A 54 2.30 -4.61 -7.53
N LEU A 55 1.06 -4.86 -7.98
CA LEU A 55 0.43 -4.06 -9.04
C LEU A 55 0.30 -2.59 -8.63
N CYS A 56 -0.11 -2.33 -7.40
CA CYS A 56 -0.19 -0.96 -6.86
C CYS A 56 1.18 -0.27 -6.84
N VAL A 57 2.22 -0.92 -6.33
CA VAL A 57 3.60 -0.38 -6.31
C VAL A 57 4.09 -0.02 -7.72
N GLY A 58 3.73 -0.85 -8.72
CA GLY A 58 4.04 -0.58 -10.13
C GLY A 58 3.13 0.44 -10.83
N THR A 59 2.04 0.88 -10.18
CA THR A 59 1.06 1.82 -10.74
C THR A 59 1.34 3.23 -10.25
N THR A 60 1.58 4.14 -11.19
CA THR A 60 1.74 5.57 -10.87
C THR A 60 0.52 6.09 -10.14
N GLU A 61 0.74 6.91 -9.11
CA GLU A 61 -0.31 7.49 -8.26
C GLU A 61 -1.14 6.46 -7.47
N CYS A 62 -0.66 5.22 -7.32
CA CYS A 62 -1.33 4.30 -6.41
C CYS A 62 -1.36 4.88 -4.98
N THR A 63 -2.51 4.77 -4.35
CA THR A 63 -2.79 5.21 -2.98
C THR A 63 -3.28 4.07 -2.09
N GLY A 64 -3.51 2.88 -2.65
CA GLY A 64 -3.95 1.72 -1.89
C GLY A 64 -4.53 0.61 -2.74
N VAL A 65 -4.97 -0.46 -2.08
CA VAL A 65 -5.60 -1.62 -2.71
C VAL A 65 -6.83 -2.09 -1.94
N GLU A 66 -7.84 -2.55 -2.69
CA GLU A 66 -8.92 -3.40 -2.19
C GLU A 66 -8.76 -4.80 -2.80
N TYR A 67 -8.73 -5.84 -1.97
CA TYR A 67 -8.52 -7.22 -2.44
C TYR A 67 -9.55 -8.20 -1.89
N SER A 68 -9.97 -9.12 -2.75
CA SER A 68 -10.72 -10.33 -2.45
C SER A 68 -10.23 -11.47 -3.34
N VAL A 69 -10.60 -12.73 -3.05
CA VAL A 69 -10.15 -13.92 -3.80
C VAL A 69 -10.48 -13.87 -5.31
N GLY A 70 -11.39 -13.00 -5.75
CA GLY A 70 -11.77 -12.84 -7.16
C GLY A 70 -11.56 -11.46 -7.76
N LYS A 71 -11.06 -10.49 -6.99
CA LYS A 71 -10.95 -9.09 -7.44
C LYS A 71 -9.84 -8.36 -6.70
N CYS A 72 -9.02 -7.66 -7.46
CA CYS A 72 -8.09 -6.65 -6.95
C CYS A 72 -8.51 -5.29 -7.51
N GLU A 73 -8.59 -4.27 -6.69
CA GLU A 73 -8.74 -2.88 -7.13
C GLU A 73 -7.52 -2.09 -6.69
N VAL A 74 -6.84 -1.47 -7.65
CA VAL A 74 -5.73 -0.55 -7.39
C VAL A 74 -6.29 0.86 -7.36
N TRP A 75 -6.17 1.54 -6.22
CA TRP A 75 -6.74 2.86 -5.97
C TRP A 75 -5.79 3.97 -6.39
N THR A 76 -6.24 4.89 -7.22
CA THR A 76 -5.44 6.03 -7.74
C THR A 76 -6.09 7.39 -7.49
N ARG A 77 -7.11 7.44 -6.62
CA ARG A 77 -7.73 8.69 -6.20
C ARG A 77 -6.69 9.57 -5.52
N PRO A 78 -6.44 10.82 -5.95
CA PRO A 78 -5.38 11.67 -5.38
C PRO A 78 -5.53 11.94 -3.88
N ALA A 79 -6.76 12.00 -3.38
CA ALA A 79 -7.06 12.15 -1.96
C ALA A 79 -7.10 10.80 -1.19
N GLY A 80 -6.63 9.72 -1.82
CA GLY A 80 -6.53 8.38 -1.25
C GLY A 80 -7.87 7.74 -0.89
N ILE A 81 -7.75 6.71 -0.04
CA ILE A 81 -8.88 6.03 0.61
C ILE A 81 -9.30 6.90 1.81
N GLY A 82 -10.51 7.45 1.78
CA GLY A 82 -11.01 8.32 2.85
C GLY A 82 -11.99 7.64 3.81
N ALA A 83 -12.52 6.49 3.43
CA ALA A 83 -13.45 5.72 4.25
C ALA A 83 -13.37 4.24 3.91
N THR A 84 -13.99 3.41 4.74
CA THR A 84 -14.22 1.99 4.46
C THR A 84 -15.64 1.60 4.85
N VAL A 85 -16.09 0.45 4.38
CA VAL A 85 -17.35 -0.18 4.83
C VAL A 85 -17.13 -1.66 5.11
N ALA A 86 -17.94 -2.23 6.01
CA ALA A 86 -17.93 -3.66 6.27
C ALA A 86 -18.30 -4.43 5.01
N ALA A 87 -17.41 -5.31 4.57
CA ALA A 87 -17.55 -6.14 3.38
C ALA A 87 -16.83 -7.47 3.61
N PRO A 88 -17.55 -8.55 3.98
CA PRO A 88 -16.93 -9.84 4.27
C PRO A 88 -16.07 -10.37 3.12
N GLY A 89 -14.86 -10.83 3.44
CA GLY A 89 -13.91 -11.37 2.46
C GLY A 89 -13.11 -10.33 1.66
N TYR A 90 -13.36 -9.04 1.87
CA TYR A 90 -12.55 -7.96 1.31
C TYR A 90 -11.47 -7.50 2.29
N GLN A 91 -10.39 -6.97 1.74
CA GLN A 91 -9.28 -6.42 2.49
C GLN A 91 -8.91 -5.05 1.92
N CYS A 92 -8.85 -4.02 2.77
CA CYS A 92 -8.52 -2.66 2.36
C CYS A 92 -7.19 -2.20 2.98
N TYR A 93 -6.25 -1.79 2.13
CA TYR A 93 -4.95 -1.28 2.54
C TYR A 93 -4.64 0.06 1.86
N GLN A 94 -4.08 0.99 2.62
CA GLN A 94 -3.56 2.24 2.11
C GLN A 94 -2.07 2.10 1.80
N TYR A 95 -1.64 2.67 0.68
CA TYR A 95 -0.24 2.68 0.28
C TYR A 95 0.41 3.99 0.72
N GLU A 96 1.42 3.87 1.58
CA GLU A 96 2.23 4.96 2.12
C GLU A 96 3.70 4.57 1.88
N PRO A 97 4.24 4.82 0.67
CA PRO A 97 5.63 4.50 0.39
C PRO A 97 6.53 5.26 1.37
N PHE A 98 7.56 4.59 1.89
CA PHE A 98 8.57 5.27 2.67
C PHE A 98 9.25 6.31 1.78
N GLU A 99 8.96 7.58 2.05
CA GLU A 99 9.76 8.69 1.54
C GLU A 99 11.19 8.45 2.06
N ARG A 100 12.09 8.02 1.17
CA ARG A 100 13.52 7.96 1.49
C ARG A 100 14.00 9.38 1.74
N VAL A 101 13.91 9.83 2.98
CA VAL A 101 14.55 11.07 3.44
C VAL A 101 16.05 10.76 3.51
N ASP A 102 16.74 11.03 2.41
CA ASP A 102 18.20 11.06 2.27
C ASP A 102 18.97 9.80 2.77
N GLY A 103 18.90 8.75 1.95
CA GLY A 103 20.05 7.89 1.64
C GLY A 103 20.63 7.04 2.78
N PHE A 104 20.06 5.84 3.00
CA PHE A 104 20.80 4.76 3.64
C PHE A 104 21.55 3.93 2.57
N ALA A 105 22.68 4.47 2.13
CA ALA A 105 23.82 3.62 1.79
C ALA A 105 24.74 3.69 3.00
N ASP A 106 24.69 2.64 3.83
CA ASP A 106 25.75 2.27 4.77
C ASP A 106 26.13 3.31 5.85
N ARG A 107 25.14 4.03 6.41
CA ARG A 107 25.41 4.89 7.57
C ARG A 107 25.21 4.10 8.86
N ALA A 108 26.30 3.59 9.41
CA ALA A 108 26.34 3.13 10.80
C ALA A 108 25.82 4.24 11.73
N CYS A 109 24.98 3.89 12.71
CA CYS A 109 24.57 4.78 13.80
C CYS A 109 25.81 5.12 14.62
N ARG A 110 26.50 6.22 14.31
CA ARG A 110 27.47 6.82 15.22
C ARG A 110 26.71 7.80 16.11
N GLY A 111 26.87 7.68 17.43
CA GLY A 111 26.27 8.59 18.40
C GLY A 111 26.63 10.05 18.12
N SER A 112 25.92 10.98 18.76
CA SER A 112 26.00 12.43 18.51
C SER A 112 27.38 13.08 18.74
N SER A 113 28.41 12.30 19.10
CA SER A 113 29.79 12.74 19.19
C SER A 113 30.70 11.82 18.37
N PRO A 114 31.67 12.34 17.59
CA PRO A 114 32.68 11.53 16.91
C PRO A 114 33.67 10.78 17.85
N ALA A 115 33.41 10.75 19.16
CA ALA A 115 34.18 10.06 20.18
C ALA A 115 33.38 8.99 20.96
N ASP A 116 32.07 8.86 20.70
CA ASP A 116 31.25 7.81 21.32
C ASP A 116 31.38 6.51 20.52
N ASP A 117 32.54 5.86 20.67
CA ASP A 117 32.70 4.42 20.40
C ASP A 117 32.62 3.70 21.76
N SER A 118 31.44 3.18 22.13
CA SER A 118 31.25 2.26 23.27
C SER A 118 30.04 1.36 23.04
#